data_AF-F3KDH6-F1
#
_entry.id   AF-F3KDH6-F1
#
_cell.length_a   1.000
_cell.length_b   1.000
_cell.length_c   1.000
_cell.angle_alpha   90.00
_cell.angle_beta   90.00
_cell.angle_gamma   90.00
#
_symmetry.space_group_name_H-M   'P 1'
#
loop_
_entity.id
_entity.type
_entity.pdbx_description
1 polymer ?
#
loop_
_entity_poly.entity_id
_entity_poly.type
_entity_poly.pdbx_seq_one_letter_code
_entity_poly.pdbx_strand_id
1 'polypeptide(L)' 'MPKTKQVQLSQEMMRSATAAAQKTNRTTTEQIEHWAILGREANKTITLDDVLDVLCGIAQLNLERFTD' A
#
# COMPACT_ATOMS: atom_id res chain seq x y z
N MET A 1 -7.28 28.33 -7.85
CA MET A 1 -6.87 27.12 -7.10
C MET A 1 -7.68 25.94 -7.62
N PRO A 2 -7.06 24.78 -7.95
CA PRO A 2 -7.83 23.62 -8.36
C PRO A 2 -8.63 23.14 -7.15
N LYS A 3 -9.93 22.92 -7.32
CA LYS A 3 -10.81 22.40 -6.26
C LYS A 3 -10.37 20.96 -5.95
N THR A 4 -9.86 20.73 -4.76
CA THR A 4 -9.64 19.37 -4.24
C THR A 4 -11.00 18.69 -4.07
N LYS A 5 -11.23 17.59 -4.79
CA LYS A 5 -12.40 16.75 -4.55
C LYS A 5 -12.17 16.01 -3.23
N GLN A 6 -13.17 16.02 -2.34
CA GLN A 6 -13.13 15.19 -1.14
C GLN A 6 -13.26 13.73 -1.55
N VAL A 7 -12.31 12.91 -1.11
CA VAL A 7 -12.34 11.45 -1.27
C VAL A 7 -12.58 10.86 0.12
N GLN A 8 -13.58 9.99 0.22
CA GLN A 8 -13.78 9.21 1.44
C GLN A 8 -12.87 7.99 1.41
N LEU A 9 -12.05 7.83 2.44
CA LEU A 9 -11.20 6.67 2.63
C LEU A 9 -11.89 5.66 3.55
N SER A 10 -11.50 4.38 3.44
CA SER A 10 -12.00 3.35 4.33
C SER A 10 -11.59 3.64 5.78
N GLN A 11 -12.41 3.18 6.73
CA GLN A 11 -12.09 3.32 8.16
C GLN A 11 -10.77 2.64 8.53
N GLU A 12 -10.47 1.52 7.91
CA GLU A 12 -9.20 0.81 8.08
C GLU A 12 -8.03 1.67 7.60
N MET A 13 -8.13 2.27 6.41
CA MET A 13 -7.06 3.13 5.89
C MET A 13 -6.83 4.35 6.79
N MET A 14 -7.89 4.96 7.31
CA MET A 14 -7.78 6.06 8.26
C MET A 14 -7.11 5.66 9.58
N ARG A 15 -7.43 4.47 10.12
CA ARG A 15 -6.79 3.93 11.34
C ARG A 15 -5.31 3.66 11.12
N SER A 16 -4.96 2.97 10.04
CA SER A 16 -3.58 2.64 9.68
C SER A 16 -2.74 3.90 9.44
N ALA A 17 -3.27 4.88 8.72
CA ALA A 17 -2.59 6.15 8.49
C ALA A 17 -2.37 6.90 9.80
N THR A 18 -3.36 6.95 10.70
CA THR A 18 -3.22 7.63 12.00
C THR A 18 -2.15 6.97 12.87
N ALA A 19 -2.11 5.62 12.92
CA ALA A 19 -1.10 4.90 13.69
C ALA A 19 0.32 5.09 13.14
N ALA A 20 0.48 5.15 11.81
CA ALA A 20 1.78 5.43 11.18
C ALA A 20 2.21 6.90 11.36
N ALA A 21 1.26 7.83 11.31
CA ALA A 21 1.50 9.26 11.50
C ALA A 21 2.05 9.55 12.91
N GLN A 22 1.52 8.90 13.95
CA GLN A 22 2.01 8.99 15.32
C GLN A 22 3.49 8.60 15.47
N LYS A 23 3.95 7.59 14.72
CA LYS A 23 5.35 7.11 14.77
C LYS A 23 6.32 8.08 14.10
N THR A 24 5.82 9.00 13.28
CA THR A 24 6.64 9.83 12.40
C THR A 24 6.41 11.32 12.58
N ASN A 25 5.69 11.72 13.64
CA ASN A 25 5.30 13.11 13.91
C ASN A 25 4.61 13.80 12.72
N ARG A 26 3.83 13.05 11.93
CA ARG A 26 3.01 13.58 10.83
C ARG A 26 1.56 13.71 11.25
N THR A 27 0.80 14.53 10.55
CA THR A 27 -0.67 14.44 10.53
C THR A 27 -1.12 13.22 9.72
N THR A 28 -2.34 12.74 9.95
CA THR A 28 -2.91 11.62 9.18
C THR A 28 -2.95 11.94 7.67
N THR A 29 -3.26 13.17 7.30
CA THR A 29 -3.25 13.62 5.89
C THR A 29 -1.85 13.57 5.29
N GLU A 30 -0.85 14.14 5.95
CA GLU A 30 0.55 14.08 5.49
C GLU A 30 1.06 12.64 5.38
N GLN A 31 0.62 11.77 6.28
CA GLN A 31 0.97 10.35 6.21
C GLN A 31 0.36 9.66 4.98
N ILE A 32 -0.88 9.99 4.62
CA ILE A 32 -1.53 9.48 3.41
C ILE A 32 -0.82 10.00 2.15
N GLU A 33 -0.49 11.30 2.11
CA GLU A 33 0.26 11.90 1.00
C GLU A 33 1.64 11.27 0.84
N HIS A 34 2.33 11.03 1.96
CA HIS A 34 3.61 10.34 1.98
C HIS A 34 3.53 8.94 1.38
N TRP A 35 2.53 8.14 1.76
CA TRP A 35 2.29 6.83 1.15
C TRP A 35 1.97 6.92 -0.35
N ALA A 36 1.19 7.91 -0.77
CA ALA A 36 0.88 8.11 -2.17
C ALA A 36 2.13 8.47 -3.00
N ILE A 37 3.05 9.27 -2.45
CA ILE A 37 4.35 9.56 -3.08
C ILE A 37 5.19 8.29 -3.18
N LEU A 38 5.36 7.57 -2.07
CA LEU A 38 6.12 6.32 -2.05
C LEU A 38 5.55 5.29 -3.03
N GLY A 39 4.23 5.13 -3.08
CA GLY A 39 3.57 4.22 -4.01
C GLY A 39 3.85 4.56 -5.48
N ARG A 40 3.84 5.85 -5.85
CA ARG A 40 4.18 6.29 -7.21
C ARG A 40 5.64 6.02 -7.57
N GLU A 41 6.56 6.22 -6.63
CA GLU A 41 7.98 5.93 -6.86
C GLU A 41 8.24 4.42 -6.94
N ALA A 42 7.62 3.64 -6.06
CA ALA A 42 7.71 2.18 -6.08
C ALA A 42 7.16 1.60 -7.40
N ASN A 43 6.04 2.13 -7.91
CA ASN A 43 5.41 1.68 -9.15
C ASN A 43 6.25 1.91 -10.42
N LYS A 44 7.35 2.68 -10.34
CA LYS A 44 8.32 2.78 -11.45
C LYS A 44 9.24 1.56 -11.55
N THR A 45 9.35 0.80 -10.47
CA THR A 45 10.27 -0.34 -10.34
C THR A 45 9.53 -1.65 -10.20
N ILE A 46 8.44 -1.67 -9.44
CA ILE A 46 7.62 -2.85 -9.20
C ILE A 46 6.14 -2.49 -9.35
N THR A 47 5.47 -3.12 -10.29
CA THR A 47 4.04 -2.95 -10.54
C THR A 47 3.22 -3.87 -9.64
N LEU A 48 1.91 -3.66 -9.61
CA LEU A 48 1.00 -4.57 -8.91
C LEU A 48 1.04 -5.98 -9.53
N ASP A 49 1.14 -6.07 -10.85
CA ASP A 49 1.20 -7.37 -11.54
C ASP A 49 2.47 -8.13 -11.15
N ASP A 50 3.62 -7.46 -11.06
CA ASP A 50 4.86 -8.07 -10.57
C ASP A 50 4.71 -8.65 -9.14
N VAL A 51 4.01 -7.92 -8.26
CA VAL A 51 3.73 -8.40 -6.90
C VAL A 51 2.80 -9.61 -6.92
N LEU A 52 1.76 -9.58 -7.75
CA LEU A 52 0.81 -10.69 -7.88
C LEU A 52 1.50 -11.94 -8.42
N ASP A 53 2.36 -11.81 -9.44
CA ASP A 53 3.13 -12.91 -10.00
C ASP A 53 4.01 -13.58 -8.94
N VAL A 54 4.69 -12.78 -8.11
CA VAL A 54 5.50 -13.31 -6.99
C VAL A 54 4.62 -14.04 -5.98
N LEU A 55 3.47 -13.47 -5.60
CA LEU A 55 2.56 -14.11 -4.65
C LEU A 55 1.98 -15.42 -5.19
N CYS A 56 1.62 -15.45 -6.48
CA CYS A 56 1.16 -16.66 -7.15
C CYS A 56 2.25 -17.73 -7.19
N GLY A 57 3.49 -17.36 -7.54
CA GLY A 57 4.63 -18.27 -7.51
C GLY A 57 4.89 -18.84 -6.12
N ILE A 58 4.85 -18.01 -5.08
CA ILE A 58 4.97 -18.46 -3.67
C ILE A 58 3.85 -19.45 -3.31
N ALA A 59 2.61 -19.17 -3.74
CA ALA A 59 1.49 -20.07 -3.48
C ALA A 59 1.65 -21.43 -4.20
N GLN A 60 2.11 -21.43 -5.45
CA GLN A 60 2.39 -22.65 -6.21
C GLN A 60 3.49 -23.49 -5.55
N LEU A 61 4.62 -22.89 -5.19
CA LEU A 61 5.72 -23.57 -4.52
C LEU A 61 5.28 -24.20 -3.18
N ASN A 62 4.42 -23.50 -2.43
CA ASN A 62 3.88 -24.06 -1.19
C ASN A 62 2.98 -25.27 -1.46
N LEU A 63 2.11 -25.22 -2.49
CA LEU A 63 1.25 -26.35 -2.84
C LEU A 63 2.05 -27.59 -3.27
N GLU A 64 3.07 -27.41 -4.11
CA GLU A 64 3.98 -28.49 -4.54
C GLU A 64 4.66 -29.14 -3.33
N ARG A 65 5.14 -28.33 -2.37
CA ARG A 65 5.77 -28.84 -1.14
C ARG A 65 4.83 -29.67 -0.25
N PHE A 66 3.51 -29.49 -0.33
CA PHE A 66 2.53 -30.29 0.42
C PHE A 66 2.03 -31.53 -0.35
N THR A 67 2.46 -31.71 -1.61
CA THR A 67 2.05 -32.85 -2.45
C THR A 67 3.14 -33.91 -2.63
N ASP A 68 4.36 -33.66 -2.13
CA ASP A 68 5.47 -34.63 -1.99
C ASP A 68 5.59 -35.16 -0.54
#